data_AF-A0A431FUE4-F1
#
_entry.id   AF-A0A431FUE4-F1
#
_cell.length_a   1.000
_cell.length_b   1.000
_cell.length_c   1.000
_cell.angle_alpha   90.00
_cell.angle_beta   90.00
_cell.angle_gamma   90.00
#
_symmetry.space_group_name_H-M   'P 1'
#
loop_
_entity.id
_entity.type
_entity.pdbx_description
1 polymer ?
#
loop_
_entity_poly.entity_id
_entity_poly.type
_entity_poly.pdbx_seq_one_letter_code
_entity_poly.pdbx_strand_id
1 'polypeptide(L)' 'VQKITHEVPELNTKGGTSDARYFAKYGVRVVEFGVCNDRIHAIDERVSIEEFEKLCLVFKDLIENF' A
#
# COMPACT_ATOMS: atom_id res chain seq x y z
N VAL A 1 -0.87 8.38 5.34
CA VAL A 1 -1.64 8.36 4.07
C VAL A 1 -2.41 9.66 3.85
N GLN A 2 -3.45 9.97 4.64
CA GLN A 2 -4.30 11.16 4.45
C GLN A 2 -3.53 12.49 4.44
N LYS A 3 -2.50 12.63 5.30
CA LYS A 3 -1.62 13.82 5.35
C LYS A 3 -1.00 14.20 4.01
N ILE A 4 -0.67 13.21 3.17
CA ILE A 4 0.09 13.40 1.93
C ILE A 4 -0.79 13.27 0.69
N THR A 5 -1.74 12.33 0.73
CA THR A 5 -2.61 12.05 -0.42
C THR A 5 -3.90 12.86 -0.40
N HIS A 6 -4.28 13.39 0.77
CA HIS A 6 -5.59 13.99 1.05
C HIS A 6 -6.78 13.01 0.93
N GLU A 7 -6.49 11.71 0.78
CA GLU A 7 -7.49 10.65 0.67
C GLU A 7 -7.62 9.88 1.99
N VAL A 8 -8.84 9.46 2.31
CA VAL A 8 -9.11 8.53 3.43
C VAL A 8 -9.11 7.11 2.87
N PRO A 9 -8.20 6.22 3.31
CA PRO A 9 -8.15 4.85 2.80
C PRO A 9 -9.42 4.05 3.11
N GLU A 10 -9.92 3.30 2.13
CA GLU A 10 -10.95 2.28 2.37
C GLU A 10 -10.31 1.04 3.00
N LEU A 11 -10.69 0.72 4.24
CA LEU A 11 -10.27 -0.52 4.89
C LEU A 11 -11.06 -1.70 4.32
N ASN A 12 -10.37 -2.64 3.70
CA ASN A 12 -10.99 -3.83 3.11
C ASN A 12 -10.01 -5.02 3.10
N THR A 13 -10.52 -6.20 2.73
CA THR A 13 -9.74 -7.44 2.56
C THR A 13 -9.91 -8.02 1.15
N LYS A 14 -10.05 -7.15 0.14
CA LYS A 14 -10.25 -7.52 -1.27
C LYS A 14 -8.89 -7.82 -1.93
N GLY A 15 -8.94 -8.33 -3.16
CA GLY A 15 -7.74 -8.58 -3.97
C GLY A 15 -7.18 -9.98 -3.79
N GLY A 16 -5.87 -10.13 -4.01
CA GLY A 16 -5.15 -11.39 -3.85
C GLY A 16 -4.73 -11.67 -2.40
N THR A 17 -3.74 -12.53 -2.24
CA THR A 17 -3.11 -12.80 -0.93
C THR A 17 -1.70 -12.24 -0.89
N SER A 18 -1.21 -11.89 0.29
CA SER A 18 0.19 -11.51 0.51
C SER A 18 0.88 -12.46 1.51
N ASP A 19 2.16 -12.20 1.75
CA ASP A 19 2.95 -12.84 2.79
C ASP A 19 2.66 -12.31 4.20
N ALA A 20 1.84 -11.25 4.35
CA ALA A 20 1.40 -10.72 5.63
C ALA A 20 0.78 -11.80 6.53
N ARG A 21 0.12 -12.80 5.92
CA ARG A 21 -0.43 -13.97 6.61
C ARG A 21 0.60 -14.77 7.41
N TYR A 22 1.87 -14.78 6.99
CA TYR A 22 2.91 -15.51 7.70
C TYR A 22 3.39 -14.73 8.92
N PHE A 23 3.49 -13.40 8.84
CA PHE A 23 3.81 -12.54 9.97
C PHE A 23 2.70 -12.54 11.02
N ALA A 24 1.44 -12.52 10.58
CA ALA A 24 0.27 -12.57 11.46
C ALA A 24 0.24 -13.84 12.34
N LYS A 25 0.76 -14.99 11.86
CA LYS A 25 0.89 -16.23 12.65
C LYS A 25 1.80 -16.08 13.86
N TYR A 26 2.70 -15.10 13.86
CA TYR A 26 3.58 -14.78 14.99
C TYR A 26 3.05 -13.63 15.86
N GLY A 27 1.78 -13.23 15.71
CA GLY A 27 1.17 -12.16 16.48
C GLY A 27 1.58 -10.74 16.04
N VAL A 28 2.26 -10.61 14.90
CA VAL A 28 2.61 -9.31 14.32
C VAL A 28 1.36 -8.68 13.72
N ARG A 29 1.02 -7.45 14.13
CA ARG A 29 -0.05 -6.68 13.50
C ARG A 29 0.40 -6.25 12.11
N VAL A 30 -0.42 -6.57 11.11
CA VAL A 30 -0.12 -6.30 9.70
C VAL A 30 -1.18 -5.41 9.08
N VAL A 31 -0.74 -4.57 8.16
CA VAL A 31 -1.58 -3.78 7.27
C VAL A 31 -0.88 -3.71 5.92
N GLU A 32 -1.65 -3.64 4.85
CA GLU A 32 -1.15 -3.54 3.48
C GLU A 32 -1.74 -2.31 2.81
N PHE A 33 -0.90 -1.59 2.07
CA PHE A 33 -1.31 -0.51 1.19
C PHE A 33 -0.24 -0.32 0.11
N GLY A 34 -0.64 0.26 -1.02
CA GLY A 34 0.25 0.47 -2.16
C GLY A 34 -0.39 1.36 -3.22
N VAL A 35 0.21 1.40 -4.40
CA VAL A 35 -0.35 2.05 -5.59
C VAL A 35 -1.54 1.26 -6.17
N CYS A 36 -2.24 1.86 -7.13
CA CYS A 36 -3.31 1.21 -7.87
C CYS A 36 -2.83 -0.12 -8.51
N ASN A 37 -3.67 -1.15 -8.43
CA ASN A 37 -3.35 -2.50 -8.89
C ASN A 37 -4.17 -2.95 -10.12
N ASP A 38 -4.77 -2.01 -10.87
CA ASP A 38 -5.69 -2.28 -11.98
C ASP A 38 -5.09 -3.12 -13.14
N ARG A 39 -3.75 -3.18 -13.22
CA ARG A 39 -3.00 -3.76 -14.35
C ARG A 39 -1.88 -4.71 -13.93
N ILE A 40 -1.79 -5.10 -12.66
CA ILE A 40 -0.77 -6.06 -12.23
C ILE A 40 -0.98 -7.39 -12.97
N HIS A 41 0.10 -8.04 -13.41
CA HIS A 41 0.06 -9.28 -14.19
C HIS A 41 -0.68 -9.18 -15.54
N ALA A 42 -0.71 -7.99 -16.16
CA ALA A 42 -1.28 -7.78 -17.49
C ALA A 42 -0.26 -7.18 -18.47
N ILE A 43 -0.56 -7.25 -19.77
CA ILE A 43 0.21 -6.51 -20.78
C ILE A 43 0.05 -5.01 -20.49
N ASP A 44 1.14 -4.26 -20.66
CA ASP A 44 1.24 -2.83 -20.32
C ASP A 44 0.94 -2.55 -18.85
N GLU A 45 1.47 -3.39 -17.96
CA GLU A 45 1.55 -3.12 -16.52
C GLU A 45 2.22 -1.76 -16.30
N ARG A 46 1.55 -0.91 -15.52
CA ARG A 46 1.93 0.50 -15.35
C ARG A 46 1.55 0.99 -13.96
N VAL A 47 2.13 2.13 -13.61
CA VAL A 47 1.81 2.89 -12.41
C VAL A 47 1.86 4.38 -12.74
N SER A 48 1.07 5.20 -12.05
CA SER A 48 1.21 6.65 -12.11
C SER A 48 2.48 7.09 -11.38
N ILE A 49 3.30 7.94 -12.01
CA ILE A 49 4.49 8.51 -11.38
C ILE A 49 4.08 9.32 -10.13
N GLU A 50 3.01 10.08 -10.22
CA GLU A 50 2.51 10.89 -9.09
C GLU A 50 2.07 10.02 -7.91
N GLU A 51 1.35 8.91 -8.17
CA GLU A 51 0.95 7.98 -7.11
C GLU A 51 2.16 7.31 -6.45
N PHE A 52 3.16 6.94 -7.26
CA PHE A 52 4.40 6.36 -6.76
C PHE A 52 5.19 7.34 -5.88
N GLU A 53 5.31 8.60 -6.30
CA GLU A 53 5.98 9.64 -5.51
C GLU A 53 5.25 9.90 -4.18
N LYS A 54 3.91 9.98 -4.21
CA LYS A 54 3.10 10.09 -2.98
C LYS A 54 3.30 8.87 -2.08
N LEU A 55 3.35 7.66 -2.63
CA LEU A 55 3.61 6.44 -1.85
C LEU A 55 4.97 6.50 -1.15
N CYS A 56 6.02 6.96 -1.85
CA CYS A 56 7.34 7.15 -1.26
C CYS A 56 7.32 8.14 -0.08
N LEU A 57 6.61 9.27 -0.25
CA LEU A 57 6.44 10.25 0.82
C LEU A 57 5.67 9.67 2.02
N VAL A 58 4.66 8.82 1.79
CA VAL A 58 3.90 8.17 2.86
C VAL A 58 4.78 7.22 3.66
N PHE A 59 5.60 6.40 3.00
CA PHE A 59 6.54 5.53 3.71
C PHE A 59 7.59 6.32 4.47
N LYS A 60 8.10 7.41 3.90
CA LYS A 60 9.04 8.30 4.60
C LYS A 60 8.41 8.89 5.87
N ASP A 61 7.22 9.49 5.77
CA ASP A 61 6.49 10.06 6.91
C ASP A 61 6.19 9.00 7.97
N LEU A 62 5.83 7.77 7.56
CA LEU A 62 5.62 6.65 8.47
C LEU A 62 6.88 6.31 9.25
N ILE A 63 8.03 6.16 8.59
CA ILE A 63 9.30 5.78 9.24
C ILE A 63 9.79 6.89 10.18
N GLU A 64 9.65 8.16 9.77
CA GLU A 64 10.09 9.31 10.56
C GLU A 64 9.21 9.57 11.79
N ASN A 65 7.94 9.13 11.77
CA ASN A 65 6.94 9.45 12.81
C ASN A 65 6.23 8.20 13.37
N PHE A 66 6.86 7.02 13.29
CA PHE A 66 6.26 5.75 13.72
C PHE A 66 6.04 5.66 15.24
#